data_AF-A0A1S4BDV6-F1
#
_entry.id   AF-A0A1S4BDV6-F1
#
_cell.length_a   1.000
_cell.length_b   1.000
_cell.length_c   1.000
_cell.angle_alpha   90.00
_cell.angle_beta   90.00
_cell.angle_gamma   90.00
#
_symmetry.space_group_name_H-M   'P 1'
#
loop_
_entity.id
_entity.type
_entity.pdbx_description
1 polymer ?
#
loop_
_entity_poly.entity_id
_entity_poly.type
_entity_poly.pdbx_seq_one_letter_code
_entity_poly.pdbx_strand_id
1 'polypeptide(L)'
;MAPPNDTSSSIPSPTDPTLTPENQTTPLANHQNITSPNIVASSNTIISLNNKEQLISINTAAQAPLKLTTTNYKSWQYQWDTLLTAYNFLQFIYEPPSIVATYAYRRQDHLIRSAMVASLSPEITPFVTDDKTSYALWQNLATTYAKPLRARIISLREDLNNIIKGNLSITVYFQKIKKICTKLASVGVHISTVH
;
A
#
# COMPACT_ATOMS: atom_id res chain seq x y z
N MET A 1 -37.52 16.13 52.60
CA MET A 1 -38.53 15.05 52.59
C MET A 1 -39.15 15.06 51.19
N ALA A 2 -39.03 13.99 50.42
CA ALA A 2 -39.57 13.93 49.06
C ALA A 2 -41.07 13.59 49.07
N PRO A 3 -41.77 13.87 47.97
CA PRO A 3 -42.61 12.84 47.36
C PRO A 3 -42.27 12.57 45.89
N PRO A 4 -42.63 11.39 45.35
CA PRO A 4 -42.21 10.92 44.03
C PRO A 4 -43.19 11.29 42.90
N ASN A 5 -42.78 10.95 41.67
CA ASN A 5 -43.51 11.11 40.42
C ASN A 5 -44.00 9.73 39.92
N ASP A 6 -45.30 9.57 39.65
CA ASP A 6 -45.95 8.40 39.03
C ASP A 6 -47.48 8.67 38.92
N THR A 7 -48.28 8.29 37.91
CA THR A 7 -48.07 7.49 36.67
C THR A 7 -49.12 7.89 35.59
N SER A 8 -48.76 7.73 34.31
CA SER A 8 -49.55 7.55 33.05
C SER A 8 -51.10 7.64 32.99
N SER A 9 -51.65 8.35 31.98
CA SER A 9 -52.32 7.77 30.77
C SER A 9 -53.54 8.56 30.18
N SER A 10 -53.64 8.56 28.83
CA SER A 10 -54.89 8.57 28.00
C SER A 10 -55.74 9.86 27.76
N ILE A 11 -55.49 10.56 26.62
CA ILE A 11 -56.36 10.75 25.40
C ILE A 11 -57.91 10.69 25.58
N PRO A 12 -58.81 11.50 24.91
CA PRO A 12 -58.71 12.21 23.60
C PRO A 12 -59.31 13.66 23.45
N SER A 13 -59.08 14.27 22.26
CA SER A 13 -59.87 15.17 21.37
C SER A 13 -60.97 16.15 21.87
N PRO A 14 -61.13 17.33 21.21
CA PRO A 14 -62.02 17.47 20.03
C PRO A 14 -61.37 18.24 18.84
N THR A 15 -61.59 17.86 17.59
CA THR A 15 -62.71 18.22 16.69
C THR A 15 -62.72 19.70 16.25
N ASP A 16 -62.27 19.93 15.02
CA ASP A 16 -62.36 21.19 14.25
C ASP A 16 -63.81 21.44 13.75
N PRO A 17 -64.22 22.69 13.50
CA PRO A 17 -64.50 23.03 12.10
C PRO A 17 -64.13 24.47 11.66
N THR A 18 -63.30 24.54 10.60
CA THR A 18 -63.61 25.19 9.31
C THR A 18 -64.20 26.62 9.31
N LEU A 19 -63.44 27.58 8.74
CA LEU A 19 -63.87 28.39 7.58
C LEU A 19 -62.72 29.25 7.00
N THR A 20 -62.30 28.92 5.78
CA THR A 20 -61.48 29.69 4.81
C THR A 20 -62.42 30.56 3.91
N PRO A 21 -62.00 31.29 2.83
CA PRO A 21 -60.72 31.29 2.08
C PRO A 21 -60.16 32.66 1.65
N GLU A 22 -59.02 32.67 0.93
CA GLU A 22 -58.80 33.25 -0.43
C GLU A 22 -57.29 33.11 -0.79
N ASN A 23 -56.92 32.25 -1.76
CA ASN A 23 -56.71 32.50 -3.21
C ASN A 23 -55.40 33.26 -3.55
N GLN A 24 -54.57 32.96 -4.56
CA GLN A 24 -54.36 31.86 -5.54
C GLN A 24 -52.90 32.04 -6.04
N THR A 25 -52.14 31.05 -6.54
CA THR A 25 -52.15 30.59 -7.96
C THR A 25 -51.03 29.56 -8.18
N THR A 26 -51.29 28.51 -8.96
CA THR A 26 -50.30 27.51 -9.45
C THR A 26 -50.13 27.64 -10.98
N PRO A 27 -49.11 27.03 -11.61
CA PRO A 27 -49.41 25.77 -12.33
C PRO A 27 -48.29 24.71 -12.35
N LEU A 28 -48.67 23.47 -12.69
CA LEU A 28 -47.83 22.26 -12.76
C LEU A 28 -47.13 22.09 -14.12
N ALA A 29 -45.94 21.47 -14.12
CA ALA A 29 -45.53 20.40 -15.05
C ALA A 29 -44.15 19.80 -14.65
N ASN A 30 -43.68 18.66 -15.17
CA ASN A 30 -44.23 17.28 -15.12
C ASN A 30 -43.09 16.28 -15.51
N HIS A 31 -43.11 15.05 -14.98
CA HIS A 31 -42.32 13.87 -15.41
C HIS A 31 -40.81 13.71 -15.03
N GLN A 32 -40.41 12.43 -15.05
CA GLN A 32 -39.28 11.77 -14.39
C GLN A 32 -37.96 11.83 -15.18
N ASN A 33 -36.81 11.63 -14.51
CA ASN A 33 -35.72 10.85 -15.11
C ASN A 33 -34.75 10.19 -14.09
N ILE A 34 -34.10 9.09 -14.51
CA ILE A 34 -33.20 8.26 -13.70
C ILE A 34 -31.75 8.47 -14.14
N THR A 35 -30.89 8.96 -13.23
CA THR A 35 -29.41 9.01 -13.30
C THR A 35 -28.87 9.28 -11.88
N SER A 36 -27.68 8.86 -11.42
CA SER A 36 -26.64 7.90 -11.88
C SER A 36 -25.69 7.64 -10.68
N PRO A 37 -24.81 6.61 -10.66
CA PRO A 37 -23.87 6.43 -9.55
C PRO A 37 -22.87 7.59 -9.45
N ASN A 38 -22.64 8.07 -8.23
CA ASN A 38 -21.76 9.20 -7.94
C ASN A 38 -20.29 8.82 -8.22
N ILE A 39 -19.74 9.31 -9.34
CA ILE A 39 -18.32 9.12 -9.67
C ILE A 39 -17.51 9.98 -8.71
N VAL A 40 -16.82 9.33 -7.77
CA VAL A 40 -15.85 10.00 -6.90
C VAL A 40 -14.78 10.64 -7.78
N ALA A 41 -14.76 11.97 -7.83
CA ALA A 41 -13.77 12.70 -8.60
C ALA A 41 -12.37 12.35 -8.09
N SER A 42 -11.53 11.78 -8.96
CA SER A 42 -10.12 11.56 -8.67
C SER A 42 -9.44 12.90 -8.45
N SER A 43 -9.15 13.25 -7.20
CA SER A 43 -8.42 14.46 -6.83
C SER A 43 -6.98 14.40 -7.36
N ASN A 44 -6.79 14.89 -8.59
CA ASN A 44 -5.47 15.14 -9.16
C ASN A 44 -4.85 16.35 -8.43
N THR A 45 -4.20 16.09 -7.29
CA THR A 45 -3.50 17.11 -6.50
C THR A 45 -2.31 17.68 -7.29
N ILE A 46 -2.54 18.79 -7.99
CA ILE A 46 -1.48 19.60 -8.59
C ILE A 46 -0.77 20.36 -7.45
N ILE A 47 0.47 20.00 -7.16
CA ILE A 47 1.29 20.68 -6.16
C ILE A 47 2.04 21.84 -6.83
N SER A 48 1.61 23.07 -6.55
CA SER A 48 2.30 24.29 -6.98
C SER A 48 3.64 24.45 -6.24
N LEU A 49 4.75 24.56 -6.96
CA LEU A 49 6.11 24.57 -6.39
C LEU A 49 6.58 26.00 -6.06
N ASN A 50 6.50 26.40 -4.78
CA ASN A 50 7.26 27.53 -4.21
C ASN A 50 7.10 27.67 -2.68
N ASN A 51 7.95 27.02 -1.88
CA ASN A 51 8.66 27.66 -0.74
C ASN A 51 9.74 26.74 -0.13
N LYS A 52 10.66 27.29 0.68
CA LYS A 52 11.79 26.56 1.30
C LYS A 52 11.42 25.48 2.33
N GLU A 53 10.14 25.32 2.67
CA GLU A 53 9.63 24.24 3.55
C GLU A 53 8.62 23.32 2.84
N GLN A 54 8.59 23.34 1.50
CA GLN A 54 7.64 22.56 0.74
C GLN A 54 7.94 21.06 0.80
N LEU A 55 7.05 20.33 1.49
CA LEU A 55 7.08 18.88 1.56
C LEU A 55 6.54 18.26 0.26
N ILE A 56 7.17 17.18 -0.19
CA ILE A 56 6.75 16.41 -1.35
C ILE A 56 6.16 15.09 -0.88
N SER A 57 4.89 14.85 -1.20
CA SER A 57 4.24 13.54 -1.05
C SER A 57 4.48 12.67 -2.26
N ILE A 58 4.82 11.39 -2.04
CA ILE A 58 4.90 10.38 -3.10
C ILE A 58 3.52 9.73 -3.23
N ASN A 59 2.93 9.76 -4.42
CA ASN A 59 1.73 8.97 -4.73
C ASN A 59 2.16 7.53 -5.03
N THR A 60 2.27 6.71 -4.00
CA THR A 60 2.71 5.32 -4.08
C THR A 60 1.97 4.51 -5.14
N ALA A 61 0.66 4.69 -5.28
CA ALA A 61 -0.14 3.92 -6.23
C ALA A 61 0.20 4.24 -7.70
N ALA A 62 0.54 5.50 -8.01
CA ALA A 62 0.90 5.93 -9.35
C ALA A 62 2.41 5.79 -9.66
N GLN A 63 3.27 5.98 -8.65
CA GLN A 63 4.72 6.15 -8.82
C GLN A 63 5.55 4.95 -8.34
N ALA A 64 5.03 4.22 -7.35
CA ALA A 64 5.62 3.00 -6.79
C ALA A 64 4.62 1.81 -6.75
N PRO A 65 3.89 1.49 -7.85
CA PRO A 65 2.84 0.46 -7.84
C PRO A 65 3.31 -0.97 -7.50
N LEU A 66 4.59 -1.31 -7.67
CA LEU A 66 5.09 -2.64 -7.35
C LEU A 66 5.07 -2.86 -5.83
N LYS A 67 4.23 -3.80 -5.39
CA LYS A 67 4.21 -4.23 -3.98
C LYS A 67 5.41 -5.10 -3.66
N LEU A 68 6.14 -4.83 -2.57
CA LEU A 68 7.20 -5.72 -2.09
C LEU A 68 6.60 -7.07 -1.68
N THR A 69 7.18 -8.15 -2.16
CA THR A 69 6.91 -9.53 -1.74
C THR A 69 8.23 -10.21 -1.33
N THR A 70 8.14 -11.41 -0.77
CA THR A 70 9.31 -12.23 -0.41
C THR A 70 10.23 -12.60 -1.59
N THR A 71 9.82 -12.38 -2.85
CA THR A 71 10.56 -12.82 -4.05
C THR A 71 11.01 -11.69 -4.98
N ASN A 72 10.43 -10.49 -4.89
CA ASN A 72 10.65 -9.42 -5.88
C ASN A 72 11.53 -8.25 -5.39
N TYR A 73 12.18 -8.39 -4.23
CA TYR A 73 12.92 -7.30 -3.57
C TYR A 73 13.83 -6.49 -4.49
N LYS A 74 14.59 -7.11 -5.39
CA LYS A 74 15.50 -6.38 -6.27
C LYS A 74 14.77 -5.43 -7.25
N SER A 75 13.59 -5.81 -7.73
CA SER A 75 12.77 -4.98 -8.61
C SER A 75 12.09 -3.84 -7.82
N TRP A 76 11.59 -4.14 -6.62
CA TRP A 76 11.05 -3.15 -5.70
C TRP A 76 12.10 -2.11 -5.29
N GLN A 77 13.30 -2.57 -4.93
CA GLN A 77 14.44 -1.75 -4.56
C GLN A 77 14.84 -0.81 -5.71
N TYR A 78 14.96 -1.34 -6.93
CA TYR A 78 15.31 -0.54 -8.12
C TYR A 78 14.29 0.57 -8.40
N GLN A 79 12.99 0.28 -8.25
CA GLN A 79 11.94 1.28 -8.42
C GLN A 79 12.05 2.40 -7.37
N TRP A 80 12.27 2.06 -6.10
CA TRP A 80 12.43 3.05 -5.04
C TRP A 80 13.72 3.85 -5.13
N ASP A 81 14.84 3.22 -5.46
CA ASP A 81 16.13 3.89 -5.67
C ASP A 81 16.05 4.91 -6.82
N THR A 82 15.43 4.53 -7.95
CA THR A 82 15.15 5.43 -9.08
C THR A 82 14.24 6.60 -8.67
N LEU A 83 13.15 6.31 -7.95
CA LEU A 83 12.17 7.32 -7.54
C LEU A 83 12.76 8.33 -6.54
N LEU A 84 13.51 7.83 -5.54
CA LEU A 84 14.20 8.68 -4.56
C LEU A 84 15.34 9.47 -5.20
N THR A 85 16.01 8.93 -6.21
CA THR A 85 16.98 9.69 -7.03
C THR A 85 16.30 10.87 -7.73
N ALA A 86 15.17 10.64 -8.40
CA ALA A 86 14.44 11.68 -9.12
C ALA A 86 13.93 12.82 -8.21
N TYR A 87 13.61 12.53 -6.95
CA TYR A 87 13.22 13.51 -5.94
C TYR A 87 14.38 14.07 -5.09
N ASN A 88 15.63 13.65 -5.35
CA ASN A 88 16.80 13.98 -4.52
C ASN A 88 16.63 13.60 -3.02
N PHE A 89 16.02 12.44 -2.77
CA PHE A 89 15.69 11.91 -1.44
C PHE A 89 16.56 10.73 -1.00
N LEU A 90 17.63 10.39 -1.73
CA LEU A 90 18.55 9.29 -1.38
C LEU A 90 19.17 9.43 0.02
N GLN A 91 19.42 10.67 0.48
CA GLN A 91 19.94 10.93 1.83
C GLN A 91 19.09 10.29 2.95
N PHE A 92 17.77 10.17 2.75
CA PHE A 92 16.84 9.61 3.74
C PHE A 92 16.95 8.08 3.90
N ILE A 93 17.61 7.37 2.96
CA ILE A 93 17.77 5.91 2.98
C ILE A 93 19.23 5.45 3.13
N TYR A 94 20.20 6.32 2.82
CA TYR A 94 21.63 6.01 2.96
C TYR A 94 22.21 6.42 4.31
N GLU A 95 21.67 7.46 4.97
CA GLU A 95 22.18 7.95 6.25
C GLU A 95 21.08 7.95 7.33
N PRO A 96 21.40 7.62 8.59
CA PRO A 96 20.49 7.81 9.70
C PRO A 96 20.23 9.32 9.90
N PRO A 97 19.00 9.73 10.27
CA PRO A 97 18.70 11.15 10.48
C PRO A 97 19.58 11.74 11.58
N SER A 98 20.19 12.89 11.29
CA SER A 98 20.98 13.63 12.26
C SER A 98 20.14 14.03 13.50
N ILE A 99 20.78 14.06 14.66
CA ILE A 99 20.15 14.49 15.94
C ILE A 99 19.57 15.91 15.79
N VAL A 100 20.29 16.79 15.09
CA VAL A 100 19.90 18.18 14.80
C VAL A 100 19.02 18.33 13.54
N ALA A 101 18.44 17.25 13.01
CA ALA A 101 17.54 17.30 11.86
C ALA A 101 16.36 18.25 12.10
N THR A 102 16.09 19.11 11.12
CA THR A 102 15.01 20.11 11.18
C THR A 102 13.63 19.45 11.21
N TYR A 103 12.62 20.21 11.64
CA TYR A 103 11.24 19.74 11.64
C TYR A 103 10.75 19.38 10.22
N ALA A 104 11.12 20.18 9.22
CA ALA A 104 10.85 19.90 7.82
C ALA A 104 11.49 18.56 7.36
N TYR A 105 12.76 18.31 7.71
CA TYR A 105 13.42 17.03 7.41
C TYR A 105 12.66 15.85 8.02
N ARG A 106 12.29 15.92 9.31
CA ARG A 106 11.56 14.85 10.01
C ARG A 106 10.19 14.58 9.39
N ARG A 107 9.50 15.62 8.90
CA ARG A 107 8.23 15.48 8.17
C ARG A 107 8.42 14.85 6.78
N GLN A 108 9.48 15.22 6.07
CA GLN A 108 9.80 14.63 4.76
C GLN A 108 10.18 13.15 4.88
N ASP A 109 10.99 12.78 5.88
CA ASP A 109 11.25 11.38 6.24
C ASP A 109 9.94 10.61 6.52
N HIS A 110 9.01 11.22 7.25
CA HIS A 110 7.72 10.58 7.54
C HIS A 110 6.87 10.35 6.28
N LEU A 111 6.90 11.26 5.32
CA LEU A 111 6.19 11.07 4.05
C LEU A 111 6.83 9.97 3.20
N ILE A 112 8.15 9.95 3.09
CA ILE A 112 8.90 8.92 2.36
C ILE A 112 8.68 7.54 2.97
N ARG A 113 8.81 7.41 4.31
CA ARG A 113 8.55 6.17 5.05
C ARG A 113 7.10 5.68 4.88
N SER A 114 6.13 6.59 5.00
CA SER A 114 4.71 6.26 4.81
C SER A 114 4.44 5.73 3.40
N ALA A 115 5.05 6.35 2.37
CA ALA A 115 4.93 5.90 1.00
C ALA A 115 5.62 4.53 0.77
N MET A 116 6.80 4.30 1.35
CA MET A 116 7.46 2.99 1.33
C MET A 116 6.61 1.91 2.00
N VAL A 117 6.06 2.16 3.19
CA VAL A 117 5.12 1.24 3.88
C VAL A 117 3.88 0.97 3.03
N ALA A 118 3.33 1.99 2.35
CA ALA A 118 2.21 1.83 1.42
C ALA A 118 2.57 1.00 0.17
N SER A 119 3.86 0.77 -0.13
CA SER A 119 4.32 -0.13 -1.20
C SER A 119 4.63 -1.56 -0.72
N LEU A 120 4.38 -1.89 0.56
CA LEU A 120 4.55 -3.24 1.07
C LEU A 120 3.29 -4.09 0.81
N SER A 121 3.48 -5.40 0.65
CA SER A 121 2.37 -6.35 0.73
C SER A 121 1.89 -6.46 2.19
N PRO A 122 0.59 -6.75 2.45
CA PRO A 122 0.05 -6.85 3.81
C PRO A 122 0.79 -7.87 4.70
N GLU A 123 1.40 -8.89 4.11
CA GLU A 123 2.24 -9.88 4.81
C GLU A 123 3.55 -9.31 5.36
N ILE A 124 4.07 -8.21 4.80
CA ILE A 124 5.36 -7.61 5.18
C ILE A 124 5.18 -6.48 6.20
N THR A 125 4.11 -5.69 6.09
CA THR A 125 3.85 -4.51 6.93
C THR A 125 4.01 -4.73 8.45
N PRO A 126 3.58 -5.85 9.05
CA PRO A 126 3.77 -6.10 10.48
C PRO A 126 5.23 -6.20 10.94
N PHE A 127 6.16 -6.53 10.04
CA PHE A 127 7.58 -6.74 10.37
C PHE A 127 8.42 -5.45 10.36
N VAL A 128 7.80 -4.30 10.06
CA VAL A 128 8.47 -3.00 9.94
C VAL A 128 7.84 -1.90 10.81
N THR A 129 6.93 -2.25 11.72
CA THR A 129 6.25 -1.28 12.60
C THR A 129 7.20 -0.54 13.56
N ASP A 130 8.38 -1.13 13.80
CA ASP A 130 9.41 -0.54 14.66
C ASP A 130 10.42 0.34 13.93
N ASP A 131 10.40 0.35 12.60
CA ASP A 131 11.26 1.22 11.80
C ASP A 131 10.76 2.67 11.83
N LYS A 132 11.31 3.47 12.75
CA LYS A 132 10.85 4.86 12.97
C LYS A 132 11.37 5.87 11.93
N THR A 133 12.23 5.46 10.99
CA THR A 133 12.86 6.32 9.97
C THR A 133 12.88 5.63 8.61
N SER A 134 12.97 6.39 7.52
CA SER A 134 13.12 5.83 6.16
C SER A 134 14.38 4.98 6.05
N TYR A 135 15.48 5.43 6.68
CA TYR A 135 16.74 4.70 6.79
C TYR A 135 16.55 3.33 7.48
N ALA A 136 15.94 3.29 8.66
CA ALA A 136 15.73 2.04 9.39
C ALA A 136 14.91 1.04 8.57
N LEU A 137 13.81 1.51 7.97
CA LEU A 137 12.93 0.72 7.10
C LEU A 137 13.70 0.15 5.90
N TRP A 138 14.49 0.98 5.23
CA TRP A 138 15.29 0.56 4.07
C TRP A 138 16.33 -0.51 4.45
N GLN A 139 17.04 -0.32 5.57
CA GLN A 139 18.06 -1.26 6.03
C GLN A 139 17.48 -2.58 6.55
N ASN A 140 16.30 -2.55 7.21
CA ASN A 140 15.55 -3.73 7.61
C ASN A 140 15.13 -4.53 6.36
N LEU A 141 14.41 -3.89 5.42
CA LEU A 141 13.96 -4.55 4.19
C LEU A 141 15.14 -5.11 3.37
N ALA A 142 16.25 -4.38 3.26
CA ALA A 142 17.47 -4.85 2.60
C ALA A 142 18.09 -6.08 3.31
N THR A 143 18.18 -6.06 4.65
CA THR A 143 18.73 -7.19 5.40
C THR A 143 17.81 -8.41 5.32
N THR A 144 16.50 -8.22 5.43
CA THR A 144 15.49 -9.27 5.51
C THR A 144 15.16 -9.88 4.14
N TYR A 145 15.16 -9.11 3.05
CA TYR A 145 14.74 -9.62 1.73
C TYR A 145 15.85 -9.65 0.67
N ALA A 146 16.96 -8.90 0.80
CA ALA A 146 18.08 -9.02 -0.14
C ALA A 146 19.03 -10.18 0.21
N LYS A 147 19.34 -10.39 1.49
CA LYS A 147 20.34 -11.39 1.92
C LYS A 147 19.82 -12.84 1.78
N PRO A 148 18.61 -13.21 2.25
CA PRO A 148 18.12 -14.58 2.09
C PRO A 148 17.89 -14.96 0.62
N LEU A 149 17.55 -13.99 -0.24
CA LEU A 149 17.43 -14.22 -1.69
C LEU A 149 18.76 -14.70 -2.29
N ARG A 150 19.89 -14.08 -1.94
CA ARG A 150 21.23 -14.50 -2.40
C ARG A 150 21.60 -15.90 -1.90
N ALA A 151 21.43 -16.16 -0.60
CA ALA A 151 21.71 -17.47 -0.01
C ALA A 151 20.84 -18.58 -0.63
N ARG A 152 19.54 -18.31 -0.85
CA ARG A 152 18.61 -19.21 -1.53
C ARG A 152 18.98 -19.46 -2.99
N ILE A 153 19.46 -18.45 -3.73
CA ILE A 153 19.97 -18.64 -5.09
C ILE A 153 21.20 -19.56 -5.10
N ILE A 154 22.12 -19.41 -4.15
CA ILE A 154 23.31 -20.27 -4.02
C ILE A 154 22.89 -21.71 -3.70
N SER A 155 22.09 -21.91 -2.66
CA SER A 155 21.58 -23.24 -2.28
C SER A 155 20.79 -23.91 -3.41
N LEU A 156 19.98 -23.17 -4.18
CA LEU A 156 19.26 -23.75 -5.31
C LEU A 156 20.16 -24.12 -6.50
N ARG A 157 21.30 -23.43 -6.68
CA ARG A 157 22.32 -23.82 -7.67
C ARG A 157 23.09 -25.06 -7.20
N GLU A 158 23.36 -25.15 -5.91
CA GLU A 158 24.01 -26.30 -5.29
C GLU A 158 23.11 -27.56 -5.31
N ASP A 159 21.82 -27.43 -4.99
CA ASP A 159 20.79 -28.46 -5.19
C ASP A 159 20.73 -28.98 -6.64
N LEU A 160 20.92 -28.08 -7.63
CA LEU A 160 20.91 -28.42 -9.05
C LEU A 160 22.19 -29.17 -9.47
N ASN A 161 23.36 -28.70 -9.01
CA ASN A 161 24.66 -29.31 -9.30
C ASN A 161 24.82 -30.70 -8.64
N ASN A 162 24.29 -30.86 -7.43
CA ASN A 162 24.36 -32.09 -6.65
C ASN A 162 23.25 -33.10 -7.01
N ILE A 163 22.45 -32.82 -8.05
CA ILE A 163 21.34 -33.70 -8.45
C ILE A 163 21.88 -34.90 -9.25
N ILE A 164 21.86 -36.07 -8.61
CA ILE A 164 22.30 -37.33 -9.22
C ILE A 164 21.06 -38.20 -9.47
N LYS A 165 20.97 -38.81 -10.66
CA LYS A 165 19.87 -39.72 -11.00
C LYS A 165 19.84 -40.92 -10.04
N GLY A 166 20.97 -41.59 -9.85
CA GLY A 166 21.07 -42.80 -9.03
C GLY A 166 19.99 -43.82 -9.41
N ASN A 167 19.30 -44.35 -8.40
CA ASN A 167 18.19 -45.30 -8.56
C ASN A 167 16.83 -44.62 -8.85
N LEU A 168 16.77 -43.30 -9.07
CA LEU A 168 15.51 -42.62 -9.41
C LEU A 168 15.06 -42.98 -10.83
N SER A 169 13.74 -43.09 -11.02
CA SER A 169 13.17 -43.13 -12.36
C SER A 169 13.43 -41.82 -13.10
N ILE A 170 13.54 -41.89 -14.43
CA ILE A 170 13.81 -40.74 -15.30
C ILE A 170 12.78 -39.62 -15.05
N THR A 171 11.50 -39.97 -14.91
CA THR A 171 10.42 -39.03 -14.61
C THR A 171 10.63 -38.28 -13.29
N VAL A 172 10.98 -39.00 -12.20
CA VAL A 172 11.20 -38.38 -10.89
C VAL A 172 12.45 -37.49 -10.88
N TYR A 173 13.50 -37.90 -11.60
CA TYR A 173 14.72 -37.10 -11.79
C TYR A 173 14.42 -35.78 -12.51
N PHE A 174 13.75 -35.82 -13.67
CA PHE A 174 13.37 -34.61 -14.40
C PHE A 174 12.39 -33.72 -13.63
N GLN A 175 11.46 -34.30 -12.85
CA GLN A 175 10.58 -33.52 -11.97
C GLN A 175 11.35 -32.76 -10.89
N LYS A 176 12.38 -33.36 -10.28
CA LYS A 176 13.25 -32.67 -9.32
C LYS A 176 14.00 -31.50 -9.96
N ILE A 177 14.61 -31.71 -11.13
CA ILE A 177 15.28 -30.64 -11.90
C ILE A 177 14.28 -29.52 -12.20
N LYS A 178 13.13 -29.84 -12.81
CA LYS A 178 12.10 -28.85 -13.15
C LYS A 178 11.65 -28.04 -11.93
N LYS A 179 11.48 -28.68 -10.77
CA LYS A 179 11.12 -28.01 -9.51
C LYS A 179 12.19 -27.01 -9.05
N ILE A 180 13.48 -27.34 -9.16
CA ILE A 180 14.57 -26.42 -8.82
C ILE A 180 14.68 -25.29 -9.84
N CYS A 181 14.55 -25.59 -11.14
CA CYS A 181 14.55 -24.59 -12.21
C CYS A 181 13.39 -23.58 -12.05
N THR A 182 12.18 -24.05 -11.74
CA THR A 182 11.03 -23.17 -11.44
C THR A 182 11.27 -22.32 -10.19
N LYS A 183 11.89 -22.88 -9.14
CA LYS A 183 12.28 -22.10 -7.96
C LYS A 183 13.32 -21.01 -8.30
N LEU A 184 14.33 -21.33 -9.13
CA LEU A 184 15.34 -20.36 -9.58
C LEU A 184 14.71 -19.25 -10.45
N ALA A 185 13.82 -19.60 -11.37
CA ALA A 185 13.05 -18.61 -12.14
C ALA A 185 12.19 -17.71 -11.23
N SER A 186 11.56 -18.26 -10.18
CA SER A 186 10.75 -17.48 -9.22
C SER A 186 11.54 -16.48 -8.37
N VAL A 187 12.87 -16.59 -8.32
CA VAL A 187 13.78 -15.63 -7.67
C VAL A 187 14.59 -14.81 -8.69
N GLY A 188 14.14 -14.75 -9.95
CA GLY A 188 14.74 -13.94 -11.02
C GLY A 188 16.00 -14.54 -11.66
N VAL A 189 16.29 -15.83 -11.44
CA VAL A 189 17.41 -16.52 -12.08
C VAL A 189 16.90 -17.34 -13.25
N HIS A 190 17.02 -16.77 -14.45
CA HIS A 190 16.77 -17.49 -15.70
C HIS A 190 17.92 -18.45 -15.99
N ILE A 191 17.61 -19.75 -16.03
CA ILE A 191 18.54 -20.78 -16.45
C ILE A 191 18.35 -20.95 -17.96
N SER A 192 19.23 -20.35 -18.76
CA SER A 192 19.21 -20.56 -20.21
C SER A 192 19.60 -22.00 -20.50
N THR A 193 18.68 -22.78 -21.05
CA THR A 193 18.98 -24.11 -21.61
C THR A 193 19.86 -23.93 -22.84
N VAL A 194 21.12 -24.35 -22.74
CA VAL A 194 22.02 -24.46 -23.90
C VAL A 194 21.50 -25.61 -24.77
N HIS A 195 21.31 -25.32 -26.06
CA HIS A 195 20.91 -26.26 -27.10
C HIS A 195 22.18 -26.76 -27.83
#